data_AF-A0A7H0GY56-F1
#
_entry.id   AF-A0A7H0GY56-F1
#
_cell.length_a   1.000
_cell.length_b   1.000
_cell.length_c   1.000
_cell.angle_alpha   90.00
_cell.angle_beta   90.00
_cell.angle_gamma   90.00
#
_symmetry.space_group_name_H-M   'P 1'
#
loop_
_entity.id
_entity.type
_entity.pdbx_description
1 polymer ?
#
loop_
_entity_poly.entity_id
_entity_poly.type
_entity_poly.pdbx_seq_one_letter_code
_entity_poly.pdbx_strand_id
1 'polypeptide(L)'
;MTQQILDNFLDETLKVRHFDRDNQLSFSRRNINLWQLHILTESVFLKSFRNYENYLRDIFTNYCCEAATVSGTAVVSFLKPRDSDHAETLLKSAMPFLDWSSPISVISRAEVYLQDGIPVKSILIAKTQNLKNYKLIRNHIAHNSKESSLEYNKVLKSYFSTFPLTPPPPGEFLLMPSKKAANKYNLILFFDEIEAVAKAIAQ
;
A
#
# COMPACT_ATOMS: atom_id res chain seq x y z
N MET A 1 -7.61 -11.94 -16.52
CA MET A 1 -6.47 -11.92 -15.57
C MET A 1 -6.55 -10.71 -14.64
N THR A 2 -6.76 -9.49 -15.15
CA THR A 2 -6.93 -8.25 -14.35
C THR A 2 -7.96 -8.37 -13.22
N GLN A 3 -9.18 -8.85 -13.53
CA GLN A 3 -10.21 -9.08 -12.52
C GLN A 3 -9.75 -10.03 -11.41
N GLN A 4 -9.10 -11.15 -11.78
CA GLN A 4 -8.61 -12.13 -10.82
C GLN A 4 -7.52 -11.55 -9.90
N ILE A 5 -6.62 -10.71 -10.42
CA ILE A 5 -5.60 -10.02 -9.62
C ILE A 5 -6.28 -9.08 -8.60
N LEU A 6 -7.30 -8.34 -9.04
CA LEU A 6 -8.07 -7.47 -8.14
C LEU A 6 -8.82 -8.27 -7.07
N ASP A 7 -9.52 -9.34 -7.44
CA ASP A 7 -10.29 -10.18 -6.53
C ASP A 7 -9.38 -10.80 -5.45
N ASN A 8 -8.24 -11.37 -5.86
CA ASN A 8 -7.26 -11.91 -4.93
C ASN A 8 -6.76 -10.86 -3.92
N PHE A 9 -6.48 -9.64 -4.39
CA PHE A 9 -6.06 -8.54 -3.52
C PHE A 9 -7.16 -8.14 -2.52
N LEU A 10 -8.41 -8.03 -2.98
CA LEU A 10 -9.54 -7.65 -2.14
C LEU A 10 -9.84 -8.74 -1.10
N ASP A 11 -9.81 -10.01 -1.48
CA ASP A 11 -10.01 -11.15 -0.58
C ASP A 11 -8.96 -11.20 0.53
N GLU A 12 -7.68 -11.03 0.19
CA GLU A 12 -6.60 -10.98 1.18
C GLU A 12 -6.74 -9.75 2.10
N THR A 13 -7.13 -8.60 1.56
CA THR A 13 -7.36 -7.39 2.36
C THR A 13 -8.54 -7.58 3.32
N LEU A 14 -9.61 -8.25 2.87
CA LEU A 14 -10.76 -8.58 3.68
C LEU A 14 -10.39 -9.50 4.85
N LYS A 15 -9.57 -10.54 4.63
CA LYS A 15 -9.08 -11.42 5.69
C LYS A 15 -8.30 -10.65 6.76
N VAL A 16 -7.43 -9.73 6.35
CA VAL A 16 -6.63 -8.92 7.27
C VAL A 16 -7.49 -7.93 8.06
N ARG A 17 -8.52 -7.33 7.44
CA ARG A 17 -9.53 -6.51 8.14
C ARG A 17 -10.31 -7.32 9.19
N HIS A 18 -10.70 -8.55 8.87
CA HIS A 18 -11.37 -9.43 9.84
C HIS A 18 -10.46 -9.72 11.02
N PHE A 19 -9.19 -10.03 10.76
CA PHE A 19 -8.21 -10.27 11.82
C PHE A 19 -8.03 -9.05 12.73
N ASP A 20 -7.95 -7.83 12.17
CA ASP A 20 -7.92 -6.59 12.97
C ASP A 20 -9.17 -6.46 13.85
N ARG A 21 -10.37 -6.66 13.28
CA ARG A 21 -11.63 -6.64 14.05
C ARG A 21 -11.61 -7.64 15.21
N ASP A 22 -11.13 -8.86 14.98
CA ASP A 22 -11.02 -9.89 16.02
C ASP A 22 -10.02 -9.50 17.11
N ASN A 23 -8.94 -8.82 16.76
CA ASN A 23 -7.98 -8.24 17.71
C ASN A 23 -8.64 -7.15 18.56
N GLN A 24 -9.40 -6.23 17.97
CA GLN A 24 -10.14 -5.19 18.70
C GLN A 24 -11.16 -5.79 19.68
N LEU A 25 -11.88 -6.82 19.26
CA LEU A 25 -12.84 -7.55 20.10
C LEU A 25 -12.13 -8.28 21.25
N SER A 26 -10.98 -8.90 20.97
CA SER A 26 -10.17 -9.58 21.98
C SER A 26 -9.63 -8.61 23.03
N PHE A 27 -9.20 -7.41 22.60
CA PHE A 27 -8.78 -6.36 23.52
C PHE A 27 -9.95 -5.84 24.39
N SER A 28 -11.11 -5.61 23.77
CA SER A 28 -12.32 -5.18 24.48
C SER A 28 -12.78 -6.19 25.54
N ARG A 29 -12.60 -7.49 25.25
CA ARG A 29 -12.87 -8.61 26.16
C ARG A 29 -11.75 -8.86 27.19
N ARG A 30 -10.67 -8.07 27.17
CA ARG A 30 -9.47 -8.21 28.00
C ARG A 30 -8.72 -9.53 27.81
N ASN A 31 -8.87 -10.17 26.65
CA ASN A 31 -8.10 -11.38 26.28
C ASN A 31 -6.66 -11.04 25.87
N ILE A 32 -6.44 -9.80 25.40
CA ILE A 32 -5.12 -9.25 25.10
C ILE A 32 -4.97 -7.88 25.76
N ASN A 33 -3.74 -7.47 26.03
CA ASN A 33 -3.40 -6.15 26.56
C ASN A 33 -3.13 -5.13 25.43
N LEU A 34 -2.94 -3.87 25.81
CA LEU A 34 -2.76 -2.76 24.86
C LEU A 34 -1.48 -2.92 24.01
N TRP A 35 -0.39 -3.37 24.63
CA TRP A 35 0.88 -3.61 23.93
C TRP A 35 0.74 -4.72 22.88
N GLN A 36 0.05 -5.81 23.20
CA GLN A 36 -0.28 -6.87 22.24
C GLN A 36 -1.12 -6.32 21.09
N LEU A 37 -2.12 -5.46 21.38
CA LEU A 37 -2.93 -4.83 20.34
C LEU A 37 -2.08 -3.97 19.40
N HIS A 38 -1.14 -3.19 19.92
CA HIS A 38 -0.23 -2.37 19.09
C HIS A 38 0.60 -3.24 18.13
N ILE A 39 1.19 -4.33 18.63
CA ILE A 39 2.00 -5.25 17.79
C ILE A 39 1.15 -5.95 16.74
N LEU A 40 -0.05 -6.39 17.12
CA LEU A 40 -0.99 -7.01 16.19
C LEU A 40 -1.41 -6.01 15.10
N THR A 41 -1.62 -4.75 15.46
CA THR A 41 -1.96 -3.66 14.54
C THR A 41 -0.82 -3.40 13.55
N GLU A 42 0.44 -3.37 14.01
CA GLU A 42 1.61 -3.25 13.13
C GLU A 42 1.72 -4.45 12.17
N SER A 43 1.47 -5.66 12.68
CA SER A 43 1.51 -6.90 11.89
C SER A 43 0.44 -6.91 10.79
N VAL A 44 -0.78 -6.50 11.14
CA VAL A 44 -1.90 -6.28 10.23
C VAL A 44 -1.52 -5.27 9.13
N PHE A 45 -0.97 -4.12 9.53
CA PHE A 45 -0.54 -3.09 8.59
C PHE A 45 0.54 -3.60 7.63
N LEU A 46 1.59 -4.26 8.14
CA LEU A 46 2.67 -4.82 7.31
C LEU A 46 2.15 -5.88 6.33
N LYS A 47 1.27 -6.78 6.78
CA LYS A 47 0.67 -7.82 5.93
C LYS A 47 -0.14 -7.21 4.79
N SER A 48 -0.94 -6.19 5.07
CA SER A 48 -1.72 -5.50 4.04
C SER A 48 -0.85 -4.63 3.13
N PHE A 49 0.20 -3.99 3.63
CA PHE A 49 1.13 -3.23 2.80
C PHE A 49 1.86 -4.17 1.82
N ARG A 50 2.32 -5.33 2.28
CA ARG A 50 2.91 -6.35 1.41
C ARG A 50 1.91 -6.87 0.36
N ASN A 51 0.64 -7.06 0.75
CA ASN A 51 -0.41 -7.44 -0.19
C ASN A 51 -0.58 -6.38 -1.30
N TYR A 52 -0.56 -5.10 -0.92
CA TYR A 52 -0.61 -3.98 -1.86
C TYR A 52 0.62 -3.90 -2.77
N GLU A 53 1.82 -4.15 -2.27
CA GLU A 53 3.04 -4.22 -3.09
C GLU A 53 2.95 -5.34 -4.14
N ASN A 54 2.48 -6.53 -3.74
CA ASN A 54 2.27 -7.65 -4.65
C ASN A 54 1.20 -7.32 -5.70
N TYR A 55 0.09 -6.71 -5.29
CA TYR A 55 -0.95 -6.25 -6.22
C TYR A 55 -0.38 -5.29 -7.27
N LEU A 56 0.36 -4.27 -6.85
CA LEU A 56 0.98 -3.31 -7.78
C LEU A 56 1.95 -3.98 -8.74
N ARG A 57 2.76 -4.94 -8.26
CA ARG A 57 3.63 -5.73 -9.14
C ARG A 57 2.81 -6.50 -10.17
N ASP A 58 1.83 -7.28 -9.71
CA ASP A 58 1.09 -8.23 -10.55
C ASP A 58 0.25 -7.49 -11.60
N ILE A 59 -0.46 -6.44 -11.19
CA ILE A 59 -1.28 -5.63 -12.11
C ILE A 59 -0.41 -4.89 -13.13
N PHE A 60 0.75 -4.38 -12.72
CA PHE A 60 1.66 -3.66 -13.60
C PHE A 60 2.28 -4.60 -14.63
N THR A 61 2.76 -5.77 -14.20
CA THR A 61 3.29 -6.80 -15.10
C THR A 61 2.23 -7.24 -16.11
N ASN A 62 0.99 -7.47 -15.67
CA ASN A 62 -0.13 -7.81 -16.53
C ASN A 62 -0.42 -6.71 -17.57
N TYR A 63 -0.32 -5.44 -17.20
CA TYR A 63 -0.44 -4.30 -18.12
C TYR A 63 0.74 -4.14 -19.08
N CYS A 64 1.96 -4.51 -18.68
CA CYS A 64 3.09 -4.60 -19.61
C CYS A 64 2.89 -5.69 -20.68
N CYS A 65 2.06 -6.69 -20.41
CA CYS A 65 1.60 -7.68 -21.39
C CYS A 65 0.35 -7.23 -22.17
N GLU A 66 0.00 -5.93 -22.11
CA GLU A 66 -1.15 -5.32 -22.82
C GLU A 66 -2.51 -5.95 -22.46
N ALA A 67 -2.62 -6.54 -21.27
CA ALA A 67 -3.91 -7.02 -20.78
C ALA A 67 -4.88 -5.84 -20.57
N ALA A 68 -6.13 -6.03 -21.00
CA ALA A 68 -7.17 -5.03 -20.81
C ALA A 68 -7.50 -4.83 -19.33
N THR A 69 -7.99 -3.63 -18.99
CA THR A 69 -8.56 -3.35 -17.67
C THR A 69 -9.85 -4.16 -17.45
N VAL A 70 -10.43 -4.10 -16.26
CA VAL A 70 -11.73 -4.72 -15.94
C VAL A 70 -12.84 -4.17 -16.82
N SER A 71 -12.79 -2.89 -17.19
CA SER A 71 -13.77 -2.28 -18.11
C SER A 71 -13.57 -2.67 -19.58
N GLY A 72 -12.52 -3.43 -19.89
CA GLY A 72 -12.15 -3.78 -21.26
C GLY A 72 -11.30 -2.72 -21.96
N THR A 73 -10.86 -1.68 -21.26
CA THR A 73 -9.97 -0.67 -21.85
C THR A 73 -8.62 -1.30 -22.16
N ALA A 74 -8.18 -1.19 -23.41
CA ALA A 74 -6.88 -1.71 -23.84
C ALA A 74 -5.75 -0.89 -23.21
N VAL A 75 -4.74 -1.57 -22.66
CA VAL A 75 -3.52 -0.95 -22.15
C VAL A 75 -2.41 -1.16 -23.16
N VAL A 76 -1.73 -0.09 -23.56
CA VAL A 76 -0.65 -0.15 -24.55
C VAL A 76 0.69 -0.08 -23.82
N SER A 77 1.59 -1.03 -24.13
CA SER A 77 2.90 -1.09 -23.51
C SER A 77 4.04 -0.99 -24.54
N PHE A 78 5.08 -0.24 -24.17
CA PHE A 78 6.31 -0.17 -24.95
C PHE A 78 7.26 -1.36 -24.71
N LEU A 79 6.99 -2.21 -23.72
CA LEU A 79 7.88 -3.29 -23.29
C LEU A 79 7.86 -4.49 -24.24
N LYS A 80 6.71 -4.78 -24.88
CA LYS A 80 6.47 -5.92 -25.78
C LYS A 80 7.07 -7.25 -25.28
N PRO A 81 6.72 -7.72 -24.08
CA PRO A 81 7.20 -8.98 -23.54
C PRO A 81 6.59 -10.17 -24.30
N ARG A 82 7.20 -11.36 -24.14
CA ARG A 82 6.69 -12.61 -24.73
C ARG A 82 5.60 -13.24 -23.87
N ASP A 83 5.77 -13.10 -22.56
CA ASP A 83 4.93 -13.63 -21.50
C ASP A 83 5.18 -12.81 -20.22
N SER A 84 4.47 -13.14 -19.14
CA SER A 84 4.57 -12.45 -17.85
C SER A 84 5.95 -12.58 -17.20
N ASP A 85 6.63 -13.72 -17.34
CA ASP A 85 7.95 -13.94 -16.74
C ASP A 85 9.03 -13.12 -17.46
N HIS A 86 8.90 -13.02 -18.79
CA HIS A 86 9.73 -12.14 -19.60
C HIS A 86 9.47 -10.67 -19.25
N ALA A 87 8.21 -10.28 -19.03
CA ALA A 87 7.87 -8.94 -18.56
C ALA A 87 8.56 -8.62 -17.23
N GLU A 88 8.47 -9.50 -16.23
CA GLU A 88 9.17 -9.31 -14.95
C GLU A 88 10.69 -9.18 -15.13
N THR A 89 11.28 -10.00 -15.99
CA THR A 89 12.72 -9.96 -16.26
C THR A 89 13.14 -8.63 -16.88
N LEU A 90 12.39 -8.16 -17.87
CA LEU A 90 12.65 -6.87 -18.52
C LEU A 90 12.47 -5.69 -17.54
N LEU A 91 11.42 -5.74 -16.70
CA LEU A 91 11.16 -4.71 -15.68
C LEU A 91 12.27 -4.67 -14.63
N LYS A 92 12.79 -5.83 -14.19
CA LYS A 92 13.91 -5.92 -13.24
C LYS A 92 15.20 -5.38 -13.85
N SER A 93 15.42 -5.60 -15.15
CA SER A 93 16.67 -5.25 -15.83
C SER A 93 17.87 -5.85 -15.04
N ALA A 94 18.83 -5.03 -14.63
CA ALA A 94 19.97 -5.47 -13.82
C ALA A 94 19.72 -5.41 -12.29
N MET A 95 18.54 -4.98 -11.85
CA MET A 95 18.24 -4.82 -10.42
C MET A 95 17.76 -6.14 -9.80
N PRO A 96 18.22 -6.50 -8.59
CA PRO A 96 17.80 -7.73 -7.93
C PRO A 96 16.31 -7.67 -7.50
N PHE A 97 15.84 -6.47 -7.14
CA PHE A 97 14.47 -6.23 -6.70
C PHE A 97 13.97 -4.87 -7.19
N LEU A 98 12.67 -4.79 -7.45
CA LEU A 98 11.98 -3.55 -7.80
C LEU A 98 11.27 -2.99 -6.57
N ASP A 99 11.40 -1.69 -6.36
CA ASP A 99 10.62 -0.98 -5.33
C ASP A 99 9.18 -0.77 -5.84
N TRP A 100 8.24 -1.50 -5.24
CA TRP A 100 6.80 -1.34 -5.42
C TRP A 100 6.14 -0.55 -4.26
N SER A 101 6.89 -0.27 -3.20
CA SER A 101 6.42 0.52 -2.05
C SER A 101 6.36 2.02 -2.35
N SER A 102 7.18 2.48 -3.30
CA SER A 102 7.32 3.90 -3.65
C SER A 102 6.34 4.29 -4.75
N PRO A 103 5.34 5.15 -4.49
CA PRO A 103 4.45 5.62 -5.54
C PRO A 103 5.22 6.37 -6.64
N ILE A 104 6.28 7.12 -6.29
CA ILE A 104 7.12 7.81 -7.30
C ILE A 104 7.78 6.81 -8.23
N SER A 105 8.39 5.75 -7.69
CA SER A 105 9.12 4.77 -8.48
C SER A 105 8.18 4.00 -9.42
N VAL A 106 6.96 3.71 -8.97
CA VAL A 106 5.93 3.06 -9.79
C VAL A 106 5.40 4.02 -10.87
N ILE A 107 5.19 5.30 -10.53
CA ILE A 107 4.81 6.33 -11.52
C ILE A 107 5.87 6.47 -12.61
N SER A 108 7.14 6.64 -12.25
CA SER A 108 8.22 6.75 -13.23
C SER A 108 8.33 5.50 -14.09
N ARG A 109 8.10 4.31 -13.51
CA ARG A 109 8.05 3.06 -14.28
C ARG A 109 6.87 3.03 -15.25
N ALA A 110 5.70 3.50 -14.84
CA ALA A 110 4.52 3.61 -15.70
C ALA A 110 4.80 4.53 -16.89
N GLU A 111 5.42 5.69 -16.66
CA GLU A 111 5.78 6.65 -17.71
C GLU A 111 6.74 6.09 -18.76
N VAL A 112 7.62 5.17 -18.35
CA VAL A 112 8.60 4.56 -19.26
C VAL A 112 7.98 3.44 -20.09
N TYR A 113 7.08 2.62 -19.51
CA TYR A 113 6.65 1.37 -20.13
C TYR A 113 5.20 1.32 -20.60
N LEU A 114 4.34 2.21 -20.12
CA LEU A 114 2.92 2.26 -20.50
C LEU A 114 2.66 3.56 -21.24
N GLN A 115 1.83 3.51 -22.29
CA GLN A 115 1.43 4.70 -23.03
C GLN A 115 0.78 5.71 -22.08
N ASP A 116 1.34 6.93 -22.05
CA ASP A 116 0.95 8.02 -21.14
C ASP A 116 1.00 7.68 -19.64
N GLY A 117 1.59 6.54 -19.28
CA GLY A 117 1.59 5.98 -17.93
C GLY A 117 0.23 5.44 -17.46
N ILE A 118 -0.76 5.31 -18.34
CA ILE A 118 -2.15 4.92 -17.99
C ILE A 118 -2.26 3.39 -17.88
N PRO A 119 -3.10 2.85 -16.96
CA PRO A 119 -3.96 3.57 -15.99
C PRO A 119 -3.28 3.87 -14.64
N VAL A 120 -2.00 3.52 -14.48
CA VAL A 120 -1.33 3.54 -13.18
C VAL A 120 -0.98 4.95 -12.69
N LYS A 121 -0.37 5.76 -13.56
CA LYS A 121 0.21 7.07 -13.22
C LYS A 121 -0.80 8.03 -12.60
N SER A 122 -1.93 8.25 -13.26
CA SER A 122 -2.92 9.26 -12.85
C SER A 122 -3.48 8.96 -11.46
N ILE A 123 -3.80 7.70 -11.18
CA ILE A 123 -4.33 7.25 -9.90
C ILE A 123 -3.28 7.41 -8.78
N LEU A 124 -2.04 6.98 -9.03
CA LEU A 124 -0.98 7.11 -8.03
C LEU A 124 -0.60 8.56 -7.76
N ILE A 125 -0.59 9.45 -8.76
CA ILE A 125 -0.36 10.89 -8.57
C ILE A 125 -1.38 11.47 -7.59
N ALA A 126 -2.66 11.19 -7.81
CA ALA A 126 -3.74 11.72 -6.96
C ALA A 126 -3.61 11.30 -5.49
N LYS A 127 -2.98 10.14 -5.21
CA LYS A 127 -2.85 9.58 -3.85
C LYS A 127 -1.43 9.58 -3.31
N THR A 128 -0.48 10.19 -4.03
CA THR A 128 0.97 10.08 -3.77
C THR A 128 1.35 10.44 -2.34
N GLN A 129 0.80 11.52 -1.77
CA GLN A 129 1.19 11.95 -0.43
C GLN A 129 0.77 10.96 0.66
N ASN A 130 -0.45 10.39 0.56
CA ASN A 130 -0.91 9.39 1.53
C ASN A 130 -0.07 8.11 1.40
N LEU A 131 0.16 7.64 0.17
CA LEU A 131 0.98 6.44 -0.10
C LEU A 131 2.42 6.59 0.39
N LYS A 132 3.03 7.78 0.22
CA LYS A 132 4.34 8.11 0.81
C LYS A 132 4.32 7.97 2.33
N ASN A 133 3.33 8.56 3.00
CA ASN A 133 3.22 8.47 4.46
C ASN A 133 3.10 7.02 4.92
N TYR A 134 2.31 6.18 4.24
CA TYR A 134 2.21 4.75 4.56
C TYR A 134 3.54 4.01 4.38
N LYS A 135 4.30 4.31 3.32
CA LYS A 135 5.66 3.76 3.16
C LYS A 135 6.57 4.17 4.33
N LEU A 136 6.51 5.42 4.79
CA LEU A 136 7.32 5.88 5.93
C LEU A 136 6.96 5.14 7.22
N ILE A 137 5.66 4.92 7.48
CA ILE A 137 5.19 4.11 8.61
C ILE A 137 5.73 2.68 8.49
N ARG A 138 5.56 2.03 7.33
CA ARG A 138 6.05 0.67 7.05
C ARG A 138 7.55 0.56 7.31
N ASN A 139 8.33 1.50 6.80
CA ASN A 139 9.78 1.50 6.94
C ASN A 139 10.20 1.64 8.40
N HIS A 140 9.49 2.46 9.18
CA HIS A 140 9.80 2.61 10.59
C HIS A 140 9.46 1.34 11.39
N ILE A 141 8.31 0.71 11.14
CA ILE A 141 7.97 -0.59 11.74
C ILE A 141 9.02 -1.65 11.40
N ALA A 142 9.45 -1.71 10.13
CA ALA A 142 10.35 -2.77 9.67
C ALA A 142 11.82 -2.60 10.10
N HIS A 143 12.32 -1.36 10.18
CA HIS A 143 13.76 -1.10 10.37
C HIS A 143 14.11 -0.49 11.72
N ASN A 144 13.21 0.31 12.32
CA ASN A 144 13.44 1.01 13.58
C ASN A 144 14.82 1.71 13.70
N SER A 145 15.34 2.23 12.59
CA SER A 145 16.60 2.96 12.55
C SER A 145 16.40 4.45 12.84
N LYS A 146 17.47 5.17 13.18
CA LYS A 146 17.44 6.63 13.40
C LYS A 146 16.85 7.37 12.20
N GLU A 147 17.22 6.98 10.99
CA GLU A 147 16.73 7.55 9.73
C GLU A 147 15.23 7.30 9.59
N SER A 148 14.78 6.07 9.83
CA SER A 148 13.35 5.73 9.76
C SER A 148 12.52 6.50 10.80
N SER A 149 13.07 6.76 12.00
CA SER A 149 12.42 7.57 13.03
C SER A 149 12.28 9.03 12.63
N LEU A 150 13.31 9.61 12.00
CA LEU A 150 13.24 10.98 11.47
C LEU A 150 12.17 11.13 10.40
N GLU A 151 12.04 10.15 9.50
CA GLU A 151 11.01 10.14 8.48
C GLU A 151 9.61 9.91 9.05
N TYR A 152 9.46 8.99 10.00
CA TYR A 152 8.19 8.76 10.69
C TYR A 152 7.71 10.00 11.46
N ASN A 153 8.63 10.75 12.09
CA ASN A 153 8.31 12.04 12.72
C ASN A 153 7.69 13.06 11.74
N LYS A 154 7.99 12.99 10.44
CA LYS A 154 7.31 13.83 9.43
C LYS A 154 5.85 13.44 9.25
N VAL A 155 5.53 12.14 9.30
CA VAL A 155 4.15 11.64 9.29
C VAL A 155 3.40 12.15 10.52
N LEU A 156 4.02 12.03 11.70
CA LEU A 156 3.46 12.53 12.95
C LEU A 156 3.25 14.05 12.92
N LYS A 157 4.22 14.81 12.41
CA LYS A 157 4.07 16.27 12.24
C LYS A 157 2.89 16.61 11.34
N SER A 158 2.73 15.91 10.22
CA SER A 158 1.59 16.13 9.32
C SER A 158 0.26 15.81 10.00
N TYR A 159 0.22 14.78 10.83
CA TYR A 159 -0.97 14.39 11.56
C TYR A 159 -1.28 15.36 12.71
N PHE A 160 -0.33 15.64 13.61
CA PHE A 160 -0.53 16.49 14.79
C PHE A 160 -0.45 17.99 14.50
N SER A 161 -0.02 18.39 13.30
CA SER A 161 0.31 19.77 12.94
C SER A 161 1.50 20.36 13.72
N THR A 162 2.17 19.54 14.53
CA THR A 162 3.38 19.85 15.31
C THR A 162 4.18 18.58 15.56
N PHE A 163 5.44 18.71 15.97
CA PHE A 163 6.21 17.56 16.45
C PHE A 163 5.73 17.18 17.87
N PRO A 164 5.29 15.94 18.10
CA PRO A 164 4.94 15.50 19.44
C PRO A 164 6.19 15.45 20.32
N LEU A 165 6.05 15.82 21.61
CA LEU A 165 7.14 15.69 22.60
C LEU A 165 7.54 14.24 22.80
N THR A 166 6.56 13.34 22.75
CA THR A 166 6.75 11.89 22.80
C THR A 166 6.08 11.28 21.58
N PRO A 167 6.85 10.90 20.54
CA PRO A 167 6.32 10.26 19.35
C PRO A 167 5.61 8.94 19.71
N PRO A 168 4.31 8.76 19.38
CA PRO A 168 3.65 7.48 19.59
C PRO A 168 4.26 6.42 18.66
N PRO A 169 4.44 5.17 19.11
CA PRO A 169 4.88 4.08 18.25
C PRO A 169 3.86 3.84 17.11
N PRO A 170 4.28 3.26 15.98
CA PRO A 170 3.39 3.05 14.82
C PRO A 170 2.09 2.33 15.14
N GLY A 171 2.11 1.27 15.96
CA GLY A 171 0.91 0.55 16.36
C GLY A 171 -0.10 1.41 17.11
N GLU A 172 0.38 2.30 17.98
CA GLU A 172 -0.47 3.27 18.67
C GLU A 172 -1.03 4.30 17.68
N PHE A 173 -0.15 4.90 16.85
CA PHE A 173 -0.55 5.88 15.83
C PHE A 173 -1.60 5.33 14.88
N LEU A 174 -1.47 4.06 14.47
CA LEU A 174 -2.41 3.39 13.57
C LEU A 174 -3.80 3.24 14.20
N LEU A 175 -3.91 3.11 15.52
CA LEU A 175 -5.17 3.05 16.27
C LEU A 175 -5.74 4.42 16.65
N MET A 176 -4.99 5.51 16.45
CA MET A 176 -5.50 6.85 16.76
C MET A 176 -6.69 7.25 15.87
N PRO A 177 -7.66 8.01 16.40
CA PRO A 177 -8.81 8.49 15.63
C PRO A 177 -8.40 9.33 14.42
N SER A 178 -8.95 9.03 13.26
CA SER A 178 -8.66 9.78 12.05
C SER A 178 -9.13 11.23 12.13
N LYS A 179 -8.26 12.16 11.72
CA LYS A 179 -8.65 13.57 11.48
C LYS A 179 -9.55 13.76 10.24
N LYS A 180 -9.64 12.77 9.36
CA LYS A 180 -10.43 12.84 8.12
C LYS A 180 -11.81 12.18 8.23
N ALA A 181 -11.99 11.25 9.18
CA ALA A 181 -13.23 10.50 9.34
C ALA A 181 -13.48 10.15 10.82
N ALA A 182 -14.54 10.70 11.41
CA ALA A 182 -14.81 10.65 12.84
C ALA A 182 -14.94 9.24 13.45
N ASN A 183 -15.30 8.23 12.64
CA ASN A 183 -15.55 6.86 13.09
C ASN A 183 -14.48 5.85 12.64
N LYS A 184 -13.31 6.31 12.21
CA LYS A 184 -12.22 5.47 11.71
C LYS A 184 -10.94 5.81 12.44
N TYR A 185 -10.09 4.81 12.64
CA TYR A 185 -8.68 5.02 12.99
C TYR A 185 -7.80 4.94 11.75
N ASN A 186 -6.54 5.35 11.88
CA ASN A 186 -5.61 5.52 10.76
C ASN A 186 -5.38 4.21 9.96
N LEU A 187 -5.39 3.04 10.60
CA LEU A 187 -5.30 1.75 9.89
C LEU A 187 -6.51 1.48 8.98
N ILE A 188 -7.73 1.81 9.41
CA ILE A 188 -8.92 1.64 8.55
C ILE A 188 -8.85 2.58 7.34
N LEU A 189 -8.40 3.82 7.53
CA LEU A 189 -8.17 4.72 6.40
C LEU A 189 -7.13 4.18 5.41
N PHE A 190 -6.07 3.56 5.92
CA PHE A 190 -5.07 2.93 5.06
C PHE A 190 -5.70 1.85 4.18
N PHE A 191 -6.50 0.95 4.76
CA PHE A 191 -7.19 -0.07 3.97
C PHE A 191 -8.12 0.54 2.90
N ASP A 192 -8.90 1.54 3.27
CA ASP A 192 -9.82 2.19 2.33
C ASP A 192 -9.06 2.84 1.17
N GLU A 193 -7.91 3.46 1.45
CA GLU A 193 -7.09 4.11 0.44
C GLU A 193 -6.45 3.09 -0.53
N ILE A 194 -5.84 2.02 -0.02
CA ILE A 194 -5.22 1.00 -0.90
C ILE A 194 -6.26 0.25 -1.73
N GLU A 195 -7.46 0.02 -1.20
CA GLU A 195 -8.56 -0.58 -1.95
C GLU A 195 -9.09 0.37 -3.02
N ALA A 196 -9.24 1.65 -2.70
CA ALA A 196 -9.67 2.66 -3.67
C ALA A 196 -8.65 2.78 -4.82
N VAL A 197 -7.35 2.80 -4.49
CA VAL A 197 -6.28 2.80 -5.49
C VAL A 197 -6.31 1.54 -6.34
N ALA A 198 -6.42 0.35 -5.72
CA ALA A 198 -6.45 -0.90 -6.45
C ALA A 198 -7.63 -0.96 -7.43
N LYS A 199 -8.85 -0.67 -6.96
CA LYS A 199 -10.05 -0.63 -7.80
C LYS A 199 -9.91 0.37 -8.95
N ALA A 200 -9.38 1.56 -8.68
CA ALA A 200 -9.23 2.59 -9.71
C ALA A 200 -8.14 2.27 -10.74
N ILE A 201 -7.07 1.57 -10.38
CA ILE A 201 -6.05 1.10 -11.33
C ILE A 201 -6.60 -0.04 -12.20
N ALA A 202 -7.46 -0.88 -11.64
CA ALA A 202 -8.01 -2.05 -12.33
C ALA A 202 -9.15 -1.71 -13.32
N GLN A 203 -9.82 -0.56 -13.16
CA GLN A 203 -10.91 -0.10 -14.01
C GLN A 203 -10.42 0.45 -15.34
#